data_AF-A0A0M8VMH3-F1
#
_entry.id   AF-A0A0M8VMH3-F1
#
_cell.length_a   1.000
_cell.length_b   1.000
_cell.length_c   1.000
_cell.angle_alpha   90.00
_cell.angle_beta   90.00
_cell.angle_gamma   90.00
#
_symmetry.space_group_name_H-M   'P 1'
#
loop_
_entity.id
_entity.type
_entity.pdbx_description
1 polymer ?
#
loop_
_entity_poly.entity_id
_entity_poly.type
_entity_poly.pdbx_seq_one_letter_code
_entity_poly.pdbx_strand_id
1 'polypeptide(L)'
;MLTEQVDWPETEGRPRRAGVSAFGISGTNAHVILERDATESEFHAAGDGSDDAGVGERAALIPWVLSGRDGQNLRAQAGRFGAFAARSGGLDPVDVGFSLATSRASLERRAVVFGRDESQLLAGIGSLARGESAPNVVDGTLIEGGKRAFLFSGQGSQRLGMGRELAGVFPVFAAALDAVC
;
A
#
# COMPACT_ATOMS: atom_id res chain seq x y z
N MET A 1 -4.41 -26.37 -31.65
CA MET A 1 -5.13 -26.24 -30.37
C MET A 1 -4.10 -26.38 -29.27
N LEU A 2 -4.04 -25.46 -28.28
CA LEU A 2 -3.32 -25.75 -27.05
C LEU A 2 -4.16 -26.74 -26.24
N THR A 3 -3.56 -27.85 -25.82
CA THR A 3 -4.19 -28.87 -24.96
C THR A 3 -3.56 -28.94 -23.57
N GLU A 4 -2.44 -28.24 -23.38
CA GLU A 4 -1.68 -28.12 -22.14
C GLU A 4 -1.07 -26.71 -22.04
N GLN A 5 -0.52 -26.37 -20.87
CA GLN A 5 0.21 -25.12 -20.69
C GLN A 5 1.56 -25.21 -21.39
N VAL A 6 1.88 -24.21 -22.22
CA VAL A 6 3.17 -24.05 -22.88
C VAL A 6 3.70 -22.65 -22.61
N ASP A 7 5.01 -22.49 -22.54
CA ASP A 7 5.64 -21.19 -22.37
C ASP A 7 5.34 -20.27 -23.56
N TRP A 8 5.09 -18.99 -23.29
CA TRP A 8 4.90 -18.01 -24.35
C TRP A 8 6.27 -17.56 -24.85
N PRO A 9 6.70 -17.94 -26.07
CA PRO A 9 8.04 -17.64 -26.56
C PRO A 9 8.29 -16.13 -26.58
N GLU A 10 9.45 -15.74 -26.08
CA GLU A 10 9.96 -14.38 -26.22
C GLU A 10 10.59 -14.22 -27.60
N THR A 11 10.41 -13.05 -28.20
CA THR A 11 10.96 -12.75 -29.52
C THR A 11 11.48 -11.32 -29.46
N GLU A 12 12.78 -11.16 -29.70
CA GLU A 12 13.46 -9.87 -29.62
C GLU A 12 12.72 -8.80 -30.43
N GLY A 13 12.50 -7.64 -29.82
CA GLY A 13 11.80 -6.51 -30.43
C GLY A 13 10.31 -6.75 -30.76
N ARG A 14 9.68 -7.84 -30.31
CA ARG A 14 8.26 -8.13 -30.61
C ARG A 14 7.47 -8.41 -29.33
N PRO A 15 6.52 -7.53 -28.94
CA PRO A 15 5.69 -7.74 -27.76
C PRO A 15 4.76 -8.95 -27.95
N ARG A 16 4.46 -9.61 -26.84
CA ARG A 16 3.52 -10.74 -26.79
C ARG A 16 2.12 -10.26 -27.22
N ARG A 17 1.58 -10.81 -28.33
CA ARG A 17 0.27 -10.46 -28.90
C ARG A 17 -0.69 -11.64 -28.94
N ALA A 18 -1.94 -11.45 -28.54
CA ALA A 18 -3.02 -12.43 -28.65
C ALA A 18 -4.27 -11.84 -29.31
N GLY A 19 -4.93 -12.62 -30.16
CA GLY A 19 -6.21 -12.27 -30.76
C GLY A 19 -7.37 -12.93 -30.03
N VAL A 20 -8.41 -12.17 -29.69
CA VAL A 20 -9.67 -12.66 -29.12
C VAL A 20 -10.78 -12.42 -30.14
N SER A 21 -11.41 -13.49 -30.62
CA SER A 21 -12.54 -13.44 -31.55
C SER A 21 -13.83 -13.91 -30.87
N ALA A 22 -14.92 -13.18 -31.06
CA ALA A 22 -16.25 -13.55 -30.62
C ALA A 22 -17.24 -13.49 -31.80
N PHE A 23 -18.02 -14.56 -31.98
CA PHE A 23 -18.99 -14.70 -33.05
C PHE A 23 -20.38 -14.96 -32.43
N GLY A 24 -21.26 -13.97 -32.47
CA GLY A 24 -22.59 -14.06 -31.88
C GLY A 24 -23.57 -14.84 -32.76
N ILE A 25 -24.51 -15.56 -32.15
CA ILE A 25 -25.57 -16.31 -32.86
C ILE A 25 -26.45 -15.42 -33.76
N SER A 26 -26.52 -14.10 -33.47
CA SER A 26 -27.18 -13.08 -34.30
C SER A 26 -26.38 -12.66 -35.54
N GLY A 27 -25.16 -13.16 -35.73
CA GLY A 27 -24.23 -12.73 -36.78
C GLY A 27 -23.35 -11.53 -36.40
N THR A 28 -23.46 -11.00 -35.18
CA THR A 28 -22.58 -9.91 -34.70
C THR A 28 -21.21 -10.47 -34.31
N ASN A 29 -20.16 -9.99 -34.96
CA ASN A 29 -18.78 -10.45 -34.75
C ASN A 29 -17.92 -9.34 -34.15
N ALA A 30 -17.01 -9.70 -33.24
CA ALA A 30 -16.02 -8.81 -32.66
C ALA A 30 -14.63 -9.48 -32.65
N HIS A 31 -13.59 -8.69 -32.88
CA HIS A 31 -12.20 -9.14 -32.80
C HIS A 31 -11.36 -8.07 -32.10
N VAL A 32 -10.56 -8.50 -31.12
CA VAL A 32 -9.67 -7.64 -30.34
C VAL A 32 -8.26 -8.22 -30.39
N ILE A 33 -7.26 -7.37 -30.59
CA ILE A 33 -5.85 -7.73 -30.45
C ILE A 33 -5.36 -7.14 -29.13
N LEU A 34 -4.85 -8.00 -28.25
CA LEU A 34 -4.19 -7.63 -27.01
C LEU A 34 -2.67 -7.69 -27.21
N GLU A 35 -1.96 -6.74 -26.62
CA GLU A 35 -0.50 -6.62 -26.67
C GLU A 35 0.01 -6.41 -25.24
N ARG A 36 1.03 -7.17 -24.84
CA ARG A 36 1.74 -6.93 -23.57
C ARG A 36 2.58 -5.66 -23.70
N ASP A 37 2.45 -4.75 -22.75
CA ASP A 37 3.31 -3.56 -22.70
C ASP A 37 4.78 -3.94 -22.51
N ALA A 38 5.67 -3.20 -23.18
CA ALA A 38 7.11 -3.46 -23.15
C ALA A 38 7.76 -3.04 -21.82
N THR A 39 7.18 -2.04 -21.14
CA THR A 39 7.68 -1.43 -19.91
C THR A 39 7.55 -2.31 -18.66
N GLU A 40 6.80 -3.42 -18.75
CA GLU A 40 6.47 -4.28 -17.61
C GLU A 40 7.66 -5.11 -17.09
N SER A 41 8.78 -5.18 -17.82
CA SER A 41 9.95 -5.98 -17.43
C SER A 41 10.82 -5.34 -16.34
N GLU A 42 10.65 -4.04 -16.06
CA GLU A 42 11.50 -3.29 -15.13
C GLU A 42 10.91 -3.26 -13.70
N PHE A 43 9.61 -3.49 -13.54
CA PHE A 43 8.91 -3.48 -12.24
C PHE A 43 9.37 -4.59 -11.26
N HIS A 44 10.11 -5.59 -11.74
CA HIS A 44 10.68 -6.64 -10.89
C HIS A 44 12.18 -6.47 -10.60
N ALA A 45 12.82 -5.38 -11.08
CA ALA A 45 14.27 -5.19 -10.98
C ALA A 45 14.71 -3.83 -10.40
N ALA A 46 13.78 -2.93 -10.04
CA ALA A 46 14.08 -1.65 -9.38
C ALA A 46 14.40 -1.78 -7.86
N GLY A 47 14.85 -2.95 -7.42
CA GLY A 47 15.16 -3.28 -6.02
C GLY A 47 16.66 -3.27 -5.67
N ASP A 48 17.52 -2.85 -6.60
CA ASP A 48 18.97 -2.77 -6.38
C ASP A 48 19.50 -1.40 -6.82
N GLY A 49 19.81 -0.54 -5.85
CA GLY A 49 20.58 0.69 -6.06
C GLY A 49 19.86 1.91 -6.67
N SER A 50 18.82 2.44 -6.02
CA SER A 50 18.55 3.89 -6.08
C SER A 50 18.95 4.58 -4.78
N ASP A 51 20.18 5.12 -4.77
CA ASP A 51 20.67 6.07 -3.77
C ASP A 51 19.93 7.43 -3.89
N ASP A 52 18.62 7.45 -3.65
CA ASP A 52 17.92 8.67 -3.22
C ASP A 52 17.73 8.61 -1.70
N ALA A 53 18.82 8.91 -1.01
CA ALA A 53 18.90 8.93 0.46
C ALA A 53 18.10 10.12 1.05
N GLY A 54 16.76 10.07 0.96
CA GLY A 54 15.85 11.10 1.44
C GLY A 54 15.01 10.72 2.67
N VAL A 55 14.75 9.43 2.90
CA VAL A 55 14.06 8.89 4.09
C VAL A 55 14.85 7.70 4.62
N GLY A 56 16.07 7.96 5.10
CA GLY A 56 17.03 6.92 5.42
C GLY A 56 16.57 5.97 6.54
N GLU A 57 16.57 4.66 6.24
CA GLU A 57 16.89 3.45 7.05
C GLU A 57 16.54 3.36 8.56
N ARG A 58 15.81 4.33 9.12
CA ARG A 58 15.56 4.50 10.55
C ARG A 58 14.08 4.56 10.85
N ALA A 59 13.47 3.39 10.77
CA ALA A 59 12.42 2.99 11.70
C ALA A 59 11.19 3.93 11.81
N ALA A 60 10.83 4.58 10.71
CA ALA A 60 9.52 5.20 10.57
C ALA A 60 8.43 4.12 10.74
N LEU A 61 7.33 4.46 11.42
CA LEU A 61 6.18 3.56 11.51
C LEU A 61 5.44 3.58 10.18
N ILE A 62 5.39 2.43 9.52
CA ILE A 62 4.69 2.21 8.25
C ILE A 62 3.20 2.03 8.57
N PRO A 63 2.29 2.82 7.98
CA PRO A 63 0.85 2.67 8.15
C PRO A 63 0.23 1.83 7.03
N TRP A 64 -0.42 0.72 7.39
CA TRP A 64 -1.31 -0.02 6.49
C TRP A 64 -2.75 0.36 6.76
N VAL A 65 -3.39 1.04 5.80
CA VAL A 65 -4.75 1.57 5.93
C VAL A 65 -5.75 0.62 5.27
N LEU A 66 -6.80 0.23 6.01
CA LEU A 66 -7.89 -0.62 5.52
C LEU A 66 -9.23 0.07 5.74
N SER A 67 -10.23 -0.23 4.89
CA SER A 67 -11.57 0.32 5.05
C SER A 67 -12.67 -0.58 4.48
N GLY A 68 -13.79 -0.67 5.20
CA GLY A 68 -15.02 -1.35 4.81
C GLY A 68 -16.24 -0.46 5.06
N ARG A 69 -17.38 -0.82 4.47
CA ARG A 69 -18.66 -0.13 4.73
C ARG A 69 -19.15 -0.30 6.18
N ASP A 70 -18.77 -1.41 6.78
CA ASP A 70 -19.09 -1.77 8.16
C ASP A 70 -17.94 -2.60 8.77
N GLY A 71 -18.05 -2.92 10.06
CA GLY A 71 -17.01 -3.65 10.79
C GLY A 71 -16.79 -5.08 10.28
N GLN A 72 -17.82 -5.77 9.80
CA GLN A 72 -17.68 -7.12 9.25
C GLN A 72 -16.93 -7.08 7.91
N ASN A 73 -17.27 -6.11 7.05
CA ASN A 73 -16.58 -5.89 5.78
C ASN A 73 -15.11 -5.49 5.95
N LEU A 74 -14.79 -4.67 6.97
CA LEU A 74 -13.41 -4.32 7.33
C LEU A 74 -12.62 -5.57 7.79
N ARG A 75 -13.17 -6.39 8.69
CA ARG A 75 -12.54 -7.65 9.13
C ARG A 75 -12.34 -8.63 7.97
N ALA A 76 -13.34 -8.75 7.09
CA ALA A 76 -13.25 -9.59 5.90
C ALA A 76 -12.20 -9.08 4.89
N GLN A 77 -12.00 -7.76 4.77
CA GLN A 77 -10.91 -7.19 3.98
C GLN A 77 -9.55 -7.56 4.57
N ALA A 78 -9.36 -7.37 5.89
CA ALA A 78 -8.13 -7.74 6.58
C ALA A 78 -7.80 -9.24 6.40
N GLY A 79 -8.79 -10.12 6.55
CA GLY A 79 -8.62 -11.56 6.32
C GLY A 79 -8.23 -11.91 4.87
N ARG A 80 -8.88 -11.31 3.87
CA ARG A 80 -8.52 -11.51 2.45
C ARG A 80 -7.10 -11.00 2.15
N PHE A 81 -6.73 -9.86 2.73
CA PHE A 81 -5.42 -9.26 2.52
C PHE A 81 -4.29 -10.06 3.20
N GLY A 82 -4.46 -10.49 4.46
CA GLY A 82 -3.50 -11.37 5.13
C GLY A 82 -3.32 -12.71 4.39
N ALA A 83 -4.41 -13.29 3.88
CA ALA A 83 -4.35 -14.50 3.05
C ALA A 83 -3.65 -14.26 1.70
N PHE A 84 -3.73 -13.05 1.12
CA PHE A 84 -2.99 -12.67 -0.09
C PHE A 84 -1.49 -12.55 0.21
N ALA A 85 -1.10 -11.80 1.24
CA ALA A 85 0.29 -11.63 1.63
C ALA A 85 0.99 -12.98 1.91
N ALA A 86 0.32 -13.87 2.64
CA ALA A 86 0.82 -15.22 2.92
C ALA A 86 1.01 -16.11 1.69
N ARG A 87 0.37 -15.82 0.55
CA ARG A 87 0.58 -16.53 -0.73
C ARG A 87 1.62 -15.88 -1.63
N SER A 88 1.77 -14.55 -1.55
CA SER A 88 2.72 -13.80 -2.35
C SER A 88 4.13 -13.91 -1.80
N GLY A 89 4.29 -13.69 -0.49
CA GLY A 89 5.59 -13.59 0.18
C GLY A 89 6.41 -12.36 -0.25
N GLY A 90 7.34 -11.92 0.60
CA GLY A 90 8.34 -10.90 0.25
C GLY A 90 7.76 -9.58 -0.25
N LEU A 91 6.61 -9.16 0.30
CA LEU A 91 6.01 -7.88 -0.07
C LEU A 91 6.73 -6.74 0.66
N ASP A 92 7.21 -5.72 -0.08
CA ASP A 92 7.74 -4.52 0.57
C ASP A 92 6.64 -3.82 1.39
N PRO A 93 6.81 -3.64 2.71
CA PRO A 93 5.77 -3.04 3.54
C PRO A 93 5.44 -1.59 3.19
N VAL A 94 6.39 -0.83 2.64
CA VAL A 94 6.21 0.56 2.19
C VAL A 94 5.34 0.60 0.94
N ASP A 95 5.64 -0.22 -0.08
CA ASP A 95 4.84 -0.30 -1.31
C ASP A 95 3.42 -0.79 -1.06
N VAL A 96 3.26 -1.75 -0.14
CA VAL A 96 1.94 -2.18 0.34
C VAL A 96 1.20 -1.04 1.03
N GLY A 97 1.87 -0.31 1.93
CA GLY A 97 1.28 0.83 2.64
C GLY A 97 0.84 1.95 1.70
N PHE A 98 1.71 2.31 0.74
CA PHE A 98 1.42 3.26 -0.31
C PHE A 98 0.23 2.80 -1.15
N SER A 99 0.25 1.56 -1.64
CA SER A 99 -0.83 0.98 -2.45
C SER A 99 -2.16 0.95 -1.71
N LEU A 100 -2.18 0.60 -0.43
CA LEU A 100 -3.37 0.62 0.42
C LEU A 100 -3.93 2.04 0.61
N ALA A 101 -3.06 3.05 0.74
CA ALA A 101 -3.46 4.43 0.94
C ALA A 101 -3.93 5.15 -0.35
N THR A 102 -3.32 4.86 -1.50
CA THR A 102 -3.54 5.63 -2.74
C THR A 102 -4.43 4.94 -3.78
N SER A 103 -4.49 3.60 -3.80
CA SER A 103 -5.17 2.83 -4.85
C SER A 103 -6.45 2.11 -4.38
N ARG A 104 -6.97 2.45 -3.20
CA ARG A 104 -8.17 1.84 -2.60
C ARG A 104 -9.20 2.90 -2.21
N ALA A 105 -10.48 2.56 -2.38
CA ALA A 105 -11.58 3.41 -1.94
C ALA A 105 -11.54 3.56 -0.40
N SER A 106 -11.74 4.78 0.09
CA SER A 106 -11.69 5.13 1.52
C SER A 106 -13.09 5.13 2.17
N LEU A 107 -13.55 3.96 2.58
CA LEU A 107 -14.89 3.70 3.13
C LEU A 107 -15.05 4.13 4.60
N GLU A 108 -16.23 3.91 5.17
CA GLU A 108 -16.71 4.53 6.41
C GLU A 108 -16.10 3.91 7.69
N ARG A 109 -16.05 2.58 7.83
CA ARG A 109 -15.21 1.94 8.88
C ARG A 109 -13.79 1.81 8.37
N ARG A 110 -12.84 2.33 9.16
CA ARG A 110 -11.41 2.35 8.81
C ARG A 110 -10.60 1.73 9.93
N ALA A 111 -9.48 1.11 9.58
CA ALA A 111 -8.42 0.77 10.51
C ALA A 111 -7.06 1.19 9.94
N VAL A 112 -6.13 1.50 10.83
CA VAL A 112 -4.72 1.64 10.51
C VAL A 112 -3.94 0.67 11.37
N VAL A 113 -3.13 -0.17 10.73
CA VAL A 113 -2.15 -1.04 11.38
C VAL A 113 -0.78 -0.38 11.22
N PHE A 114 -0.05 -0.23 12.32
CA PHE A 114 1.29 0.35 12.33
C PHE A 114 2.35 -0.72 12.59
N GLY A 115 3.54 -0.56 12.01
CA GLY A 115 4.66 -1.45 12.27
C GLY A 115 5.95 -0.96 11.63
N ARG A 116 7.06 -1.64 11.92
CA ARG A 116 8.38 -1.34 11.34
C ARG A 116 8.86 -2.38 10.33
N ASP A 117 8.15 -3.51 10.26
CA ASP A 117 8.46 -4.66 9.43
C ASP A 117 7.16 -5.40 9.06
N GLU A 118 7.24 -6.27 8.04
CA GLU A 118 6.12 -7.06 7.53
C GLU A 118 5.46 -7.91 8.64
N SER A 119 6.25 -8.45 9.57
CA SER A 119 5.75 -9.36 10.60
C SER A 119 4.85 -8.67 11.63
N GLN A 120 5.22 -7.47 12.07
CA GLN A 120 4.40 -6.64 12.97
C GLN A 120 3.08 -6.21 12.31
N LEU A 121 3.16 -5.88 11.03
CA LEU A 121 2.01 -5.44 10.24
C LEU A 121 1.05 -6.61 9.98
N LEU A 122 1.54 -7.77 9.54
CA LEU A 122 0.73 -8.97 9.35
C LEU A 122 0.13 -9.50 10.66
N ALA A 123 0.84 -9.40 11.78
CA ALA A 123 0.28 -9.73 13.10
C ALA A 123 -0.93 -8.84 13.44
N GLY A 124 -0.81 -7.52 13.24
CA GLY A 124 -1.91 -6.57 13.45
C GLY A 124 -3.08 -6.77 12.48
N ILE A 125 -2.81 -7.10 11.21
CA ILE A 125 -3.84 -7.52 10.23
C ILE A 125 -4.56 -8.79 10.69
N GLY A 126 -3.85 -9.76 11.27
CA GLY A 126 -4.42 -10.97 11.85
C GLY A 126 -5.38 -10.67 13.00
N SER A 127 -4.99 -9.82 13.95
CA SER A 127 -5.85 -9.38 15.05
C SER A 127 -7.07 -8.60 14.54
N LEU A 128 -6.87 -7.66 13.60
CA LEU A 128 -7.96 -6.93 12.95
C LEU A 128 -8.95 -7.89 12.27
N ALA A 129 -8.47 -8.90 11.54
CA ALA A 129 -9.33 -9.88 10.87
C ALA A 129 -10.18 -10.71 11.85
N ARG A 130 -9.65 -11.03 13.03
CA ARG A 130 -10.39 -11.72 14.11
C ARG A 130 -11.29 -10.77 14.93
N GLY A 131 -11.12 -9.46 14.80
CA GLY A 131 -11.83 -8.46 15.61
C GLY A 131 -11.26 -8.29 17.01
N GLU A 132 -9.97 -8.59 17.18
CA GLU A 132 -9.23 -8.48 18.44
C GLU A 132 -8.52 -7.13 18.52
N SER A 133 -8.51 -6.54 19.71
CA SER A 133 -7.70 -5.35 20.00
C SER A 133 -6.21 -5.69 19.98
N ALA A 134 -5.40 -4.84 19.35
CA ALA A 134 -3.95 -4.94 19.34
C ALA A 134 -3.32 -3.54 19.50
N PRO A 135 -2.15 -3.41 20.17
CA PRO A 135 -1.57 -2.11 20.51
C PRO A 135 -1.12 -1.29 19.28
N ASN A 136 -0.93 -1.95 18.14
CA ASN A 136 -0.56 -1.33 16.87
C ASN A 136 -1.73 -1.22 15.88
N VAL A 137 -2.97 -1.46 16.31
CA VAL A 137 -4.18 -1.36 15.48
C VAL A 137 -5.10 -0.28 16.06
N VAL A 138 -5.42 0.71 15.24
CA VAL A 138 -6.40 1.76 15.58
C VAL A 138 -7.53 1.70 14.57
N ASP A 139 -8.76 1.44 15.02
CA ASP A 139 -9.94 1.41 14.18
C ASP A 139 -10.99 2.45 14.61
N GLY A 140 -11.92 2.75 13.69
CA GLY A 140 -12.95 3.76 13.90
C GLY A 140 -13.93 3.87 12.75
N THR A 141 -14.89 4.78 12.89
CA THR A 141 -15.83 5.17 11.82
C THR A 141 -15.64 6.65 11.50
N LEU A 142 -15.68 6.98 10.21
CA LEU A 142 -15.70 8.35 9.73
C LEU A 142 -16.88 9.12 10.34
N ILE A 143 -16.58 10.28 10.95
CA ILE A 143 -17.58 11.24 11.41
C ILE A 143 -17.58 12.41 10.42
N GLU A 144 -18.67 12.56 9.68
CA GLU A 144 -18.82 13.66 8.73
C GLU A 144 -18.96 15.02 9.43
N GLY A 145 -18.60 16.11 8.75
CA GLY A 145 -18.72 17.47 9.28
C GLY A 145 -17.74 17.85 10.41
N GLY A 146 -16.84 16.95 10.80
CA GLY A 146 -15.84 17.20 11.84
C GLY A 146 -14.90 18.38 11.51
N LYS A 147 -14.88 19.40 12.38
CA LYS A 147 -13.90 20.50 12.29
C LYS A 147 -12.56 20.05 12.89
N ARG A 148 -11.47 20.47 12.26
CA ARG A 148 -10.10 20.23 12.71
C ARG A 148 -9.57 21.48 13.41
N ALA A 149 -8.94 21.33 14.56
CA ALA A 149 -8.29 22.40 15.31
C ALA A 149 -6.88 21.96 15.71
N PHE A 150 -5.92 22.89 15.65
CA PHE A 150 -4.55 22.67 16.11
C PHE A 150 -4.37 23.38 17.44
N LEU A 151 -3.99 22.63 18.48
CA LEU A 151 -3.66 23.17 19.80
C LEU A 151 -2.14 23.15 19.94
N PHE A 152 -1.53 24.33 20.01
CA PHE A 152 -0.09 24.48 20.18
C PHE A 152 0.25 24.47 21.67
N SER A 153 1.25 23.66 22.07
CA SER A 153 1.67 23.60 23.47
C SER A 153 2.35 24.90 23.90
N GLY A 154 2.03 25.39 25.09
CA GLY A 154 2.75 26.51 25.71
C GLY A 154 4.14 26.11 26.22
N GLN A 155 4.82 27.08 26.83
CA GLN A 155 6.09 26.86 27.53
C GLN A 155 5.90 25.80 28.65
N GLY A 156 6.89 24.91 28.82
CA GLY A 156 6.88 23.83 29.82
C GLY A 156 6.82 22.43 29.20
N SER A 157 6.46 22.30 27.92
CA SER A 157 6.44 21.03 27.19
C SER A 157 7.80 20.62 26.59
N GLN A 158 8.79 21.52 26.60
CA GLN A 158 10.09 21.29 25.95
C GLN A 158 10.92 20.22 26.65
N ARG A 159 11.59 19.38 25.86
CA ARG A 159 12.58 18.38 26.31
C ARG A 159 13.86 18.49 25.50
N LEU A 160 14.98 18.05 26.08
CA LEU A 160 16.26 18.00 25.36
C LEU A 160 16.12 17.13 24.09
N GLY A 161 16.65 17.62 22.97
CA GLY A 161 16.58 16.93 21.68
C GLY A 161 15.19 16.82 21.05
N MET A 162 14.19 17.59 21.51
CA MET A 162 12.89 17.69 20.84
C MET A 162 13.07 18.07 19.36
N GLY A 163 12.32 17.43 18.46
CA GLY A 163 12.40 17.66 17.01
C GLY A 163 13.62 17.05 16.30
N ARG A 164 14.73 16.76 16.98
CA ARG A 164 16.00 16.31 16.36
C ARG A 164 15.86 15.04 15.51
N GLU A 165 15.12 14.06 16.01
CA GLU A 165 14.86 12.80 15.27
C GLU A 165 13.92 13.01 14.08
N LEU A 166 12.98 13.95 14.18
CA LEU A 166 12.08 14.28 13.07
C LEU A 166 12.82 15.02 11.96
N ALA A 167 13.69 15.99 12.31
CA ALA A 167 14.54 16.68 11.34
C ALA A 167 15.52 15.72 10.65
N GLY A 168 16.04 14.71 11.36
CA GLY A 168 16.93 13.69 10.78
C GLY A 168 16.26 12.64 9.88
N VAL A 169 14.93 12.64 9.73
CA VAL A 169 14.17 11.63 8.96
C VAL A 169 13.17 12.25 7.97
N PHE A 170 12.62 13.43 8.25
CA PHE A 170 11.56 14.05 7.45
C PHE A 170 12.01 15.41 6.89
N PRO A 171 12.39 15.50 5.61
CA PRO A 171 12.90 16.74 5.00
C PRO A 171 11.98 17.95 5.14
N VAL A 172 10.66 17.75 5.10
CA VAL A 172 9.65 18.82 5.31
C VAL A 172 9.70 19.38 6.73
N PHE A 173 9.99 18.54 7.74
CA PHE A 173 10.15 18.99 9.12
C PHE A 173 11.48 19.74 9.30
N ALA A 174 12.57 19.22 8.72
CA ALA A 174 13.88 19.87 8.74
C ALA A 174 13.82 21.28 8.14
N ALA A 175 13.33 21.40 6.90
CA ALA A 175 13.22 22.69 6.21
C ALA A 175 12.34 23.72 6.97
N ALA A 176 11.27 23.26 7.64
CA ALA A 176 10.43 24.12 8.46
C ALA A 176 11.10 24.57 9.78
N LEU A 177 11.99 23.76 10.34
CA LEU A 177 12.79 24.09 11.53
C LEU A 177 13.95 25.03 11.18
N ASP A 178 14.69 24.73 10.11
CA ASP A 178 15.82 25.52 9.63
C ASP A 178 15.40 26.94 9.20
N ALA A 179 14.15 27.12 8.77
CA ALA A 179 13.60 28.44 8.43
C ALA A 179 13.34 29.37 9.65
N VAL A 180 13.47 28.87 10.89
CA VAL A 180 13.17 29.61 12.13
C VAL A 180 14.27 29.53 13.20
N CYS A 181 15.45 29.00 12.87
CA CYS A 181 16.61 28.88 13.75
C CYS A 181 17.79 29.73 13.26
#